data_AF-A0A2N7GD93-F1
#
_entry.id   AF-A0A2N7GD93-F1
#
_cell.length_a   1.000
_cell.length_b   1.000
_cell.length_c   1.000
_cell.angle_alpha   90.00
_cell.angle_beta   90.00
_cell.angle_gamma   90.00
#
_symmetry.space_group_name_H-M   'P 1'
#
loop_
_entity.id
_entity.type
_entity.pdbx_description
1 polymer ?
#
loop_
_entity_poly.entity_id
_entity_poly.type
_entity_poly.pdbx_seq_one_letter_code
_entity_poly.pdbx_strand_id
1 'polypeptide(L)' 'MLIYFGFAILAVHWIPFVALAYWWTFFVRNMIKKDASISRYPEFSEWKKRTGLCVPKLF' A
#
# COMPACT_ATOMS: atom_id res chain seq x y z
N MET A 1 -3.75 1.44 -5.16
CA MET A 1 -3.45 2.88 -5.27
C MET A 1 -3.00 3.27 -6.67
N LEU A 2 -2.13 2.50 -7.33
CA LEU A 2 -1.63 2.80 -8.68
C LEU A 2 -2.73 2.95 -9.75
N ILE A 3 -3.77 2.11 -9.73
CA ILE A 3 -4.92 2.26 -10.65
C ILE A 3 -5.65 3.59 -10.42
N TYR A 4 -5.91 3.94 -9.15
CA TYR A 4 -6.54 5.22 -8.78
C TYR A 4 -5.65 6.43 -9.08
N PHE A 5 -4.33 6.27 -9.03
CA PHE A 5 -3.39 7.28 -9.49
C PHE A 5 -3.51 7.50 -11.00
N GLY A 6 -3.66 6.43 -11.80
CA GLY A 6 -3.99 6.53 -13.22
C GLY A 6 -5.29 7.31 -13.47
N PHE A 7 -6.35 7.04 -12.70
CA PHE A 7 -7.59 7.82 -12.80
C PHE A 7 -7.41 9.29 -12.39
N ALA A 8 -6.60 9.58 -11.38
CA ALA A 8 -6.29 10.96 -10.98
C ALA A 8 -5.59 11.73 -12.10
N ILE A 9 -4.67 11.09 -12.82
CA ILE A 9 -4.02 11.67 -14.00
C ILE A 9 -5.03 11.92 -15.13
N LEU A 10 -5.90 10.93 -15.42
CA LEU A 10 -6.91 11.04 -16.47
C LEU A 10 -7.96 12.13 -16.19
N ALA A 11 -8.22 12.45 -14.92
CA ALA A 11 -9.14 13.51 -14.54
C ALA A 11 -8.63 14.91 -14.86
N VAL A 12 -7.32 15.08 -15.13
CA VAL A 12 -6.66 16.37 -15.43
C VAL A 12 -7.01 17.44 -14.37
N HIS A 13 -7.22 17.01 -13.12
CA HIS A 13 -7.62 17.87 -12.02
C HIS A 13 -6.84 17.49 -10.76
N TRP A 14 -6.54 18.46 -9.90
CA TRP A 14 -5.72 18.25 -8.71
C TRP A 14 -6.51 17.64 -7.54
N ILE A 15 -7.81 17.93 -7.40
CA ILE A 15 -8.71 17.38 -6.35
C ILE A 15 -8.60 15.85 -6.20
N PRO A 16 -8.66 15.03 -7.27
CA PRO A 16 -8.46 13.58 -7.17
C PRO A 16 -7.16 13.15 -6.46
N PHE A 17 -6.08 13.92 -6.60
CA PHE A 17 -4.82 13.63 -5.92
C PHE A 17 -4.91 13.84 -4.41
N VAL A 18 -5.69 14.83 -3.95
CA VAL A 18 -5.94 15.05 -2.52
C VAL A 18 -6.76 13.91 -1.94
N ALA A 19 -7.82 13.50 -2.64
CA ALA A 19 -8.62 12.33 -2.23
C ALA A 19 -7.77 11.05 -2.18
N LEU A 20 -6.89 10.87 -3.18
CA LEU A 20 -5.96 9.74 -3.22
C LEU A 20 -4.96 9.77 -2.05
N ALA A 21 -4.41 10.93 -1.72
CA ALA A 21 -3.49 11.11 -0.59
C ALA A 21 -4.18 10.81 0.76
N TYR A 22 -5.44 11.23 0.92
CA TYR A 22 -6.25 10.85 2.07
C TYR A 22 -6.45 9.32 2.13
N TRP A 23 -6.80 8.70 1.01
CA TRP A 23 -7.03 7.25 0.94
C TRP A 23 -5.77 6.42 1.22
N TRP A 24 -4.58 6.95 0.92
CA TRP A 24 -3.31 6.35 1.27
C TRP A 24 -3.16 6.08 2.77
N THR A 25 -3.74 6.92 3.63
CA THR A 25 -3.71 6.71 5.09
C THR A 25 -4.44 5.41 5.49
N PHE A 26 -5.60 5.14 4.88
CA PHE A 26 -6.36 3.91 5.08
C PHE A 26 -5.63 2.71 4.51
N PHE A 27 -5.02 2.86 3.33
CA PHE A 27 -4.24 1.81 2.70
C PHE A 27 -3.08 1.37 3.61
N VAL A 28 -2.28 2.32 4.12
CA VAL A 28 -1.16 2.01 5.02
C VAL A 28 -1.65 1.33 6.30
N ARG A 29 -2.71 1.86 6.92
CA ARG A 29 -3.30 1.26 8.13
C ARG A 29 -3.77 -0.18 7.89
N ASN A 30 -4.41 -0.44 6.76
CA ASN A 30 -4.89 -1.78 6.40
C ASN A 30 -3.75 -2.74 6.08
N MET A 31 -2.67 -2.26 5.44
CA MET A 31 -1.49 -3.08 5.20
C MET A 31 -0.79 -3.49 6.51
N ILE A 32 -0.66 -2.58 7.48
CA ILE A 32 -0.09 -2.91 8.79
C ILE A 32 -0.94 -3.97 9.51
N LYS A 33 -2.28 -3.82 9.47
CA LYS A 33 -3.20 -4.82 10.04
C LYS A 33 -3.08 -6.18 9.37
N LYS A 34 -2.93 -6.19 8.04
CA LYS A 34 -2.68 -7.41 7.26
C LYS A 34 -1.38 -8.08 7.71
N ASP A 35 -0.28 -7.33 7.82
CA ASP A 35 1.00 -7.88 8.28
C ASP A 35 0.90 -8.47 9.69
N ALA A 36 0.21 -7.79 10.60
CA ALA A 36 -0.05 -8.30 11.95
C ALA A 36 -0.89 -9.59 11.97
N SER A 37 -1.80 -9.76 11.00
CA SER A 37 -2.57 -11.01 10.85
C SER A 37 -1.70 -12.15 10.33
N ILE A 38 -0.75 -11.86 9.43
CA ILE A 38 0.15 -12.86 8.83
C ILE A 38 1.31 -13.22 9.77
N SER A 39 1.61 -12.40 10.78
CA SER A 39 2.69 -12.67 11.73
C SER A 39 2.49 -13.91 12.61
N ARG A 40 1.34 -14.57 12.53
CA ARG A 40 1.07 -15.85 13.20
C ARG A 40 1.79 -17.05 12.58
N TYR A 41 2.28 -16.91 11.36
CA TYR A 41 2.97 -17.99 10.64
C TYR A 41 4.47 -18.00 10.96
N PRO A 42 5.09 -19.16 11.26
CA PRO A 42 6.53 -19.25 11.58
C PRO A 42 7.43 -18.66 10.48
N GLU A 43 7.07 -18.87 9.21
CA GLU A 43 7.74 -18.39 8.01
C GLU A 43 7.60 -16.86 7.78
N PHE A 44 6.80 -16.16 8.59
CA PHE A 44 6.58 -14.72 8.44
C PHE A 44 7.87 -13.90 8.53
N SER A 45 8.82 -14.30 9.38
CA SER A 45 10.06 -13.54 9.56
C SER A 45 10.91 -13.52 8.29
N GLU A 46 10.98 -14.64 7.56
CA GLU A 46 11.69 -14.74 6.29
C GLU A 46 10.92 -14.06 5.16
N TRP A 47 9.60 -14.23 5.15
CA TRP A 47 8.72 -13.56 4.19
C TRP A 47 8.83 -12.03 4.29
N LYS A 48 8.75 -11.46 5.50
CA LYS A 48 8.81 -10.02 5.75
C LYS A 48 10.16 -9.40 5.34
N LYS A 49 11.24 -10.18 5.40
CA LYS A 49 12.56 -9.73 4.90
C LYS A 49 12.56 -9.52 3.39
N ARG A 50 11.77 -10.30 2.63
CA ARG A 50 11.70 -10.26 1.17
C ARG A 50 10.56 -9.40 0.61
N THR A 51 9.57 -9.06 1.43
CA THR A 51 8.40 -8.27 1.00
C THR A 51 8.48 -6.81 1.45
N GLY A 52 7.79 -5.95 0.70
CA GLY A 52 7.61 -4.53 1.00
C GLY A 52 6.13 -4.17 1.15
N LEU A 53 5.86 -3.02 1.77
CA LEU A 53 4.53 -2.61 2.22
C LEU A 53 3.60 -2.18 1.07
N CYS A 54 4.12 -1.56 0.02
CA CYS A 54 3.33 -1.16 -1.16
C CYS A 54 4.05 -1.41 -2.47
N VAL A 55 5.37 -1.28 -2.47
CA VAL A 55 6.26 -1.66 -3.57
C VAL A 55 7.12 -2.85 -3.14
N PRO A 56 7.51 -3.73 -4.08
CA PRO A 56 8.47 -4.80 -3.81
C PRO A 56 9.78 -4.22 -3.27
N LYS A 57 10.48 -4.98 -2.42
CA LYS A 57 11.87 -4.65 -2.10
C LYS A 57 12.69 -4.85 -3.37
N LEU A 58 13.39 -3.81 -3.80
CA LEU A 58 14.23 -3.82 -4.99
C LEU A 58 15.62 -4.42 -4.70
N PHE A 59 16.00 -4.54 -3.42
CA PHE A 59 17.22 -5.17 -2.90
C PHE A 59 16.93 -5.85 -1.56
#